data_AF-W8ZCN3-F1
#
_entry.id   AF-W8ZCN3-F1
#
_cell.length_a   1.000
_cell.length_b   1.000
_cell.length_c   1.000
_cell.angle_alpha   90.00
_cell.angle_beta   90.00
_cell.angle_gamma   90.00
#
_symmetry.space_group_name_H-M   'P 1'
#
loop_
_entity.id
_entity.type
_entity.pdbx_description
1 polymer ?
#
loop_
_entity_poly.entity_id
_entity_poly.type
_entity_poly.pdbx_seq_one_letter_code
_entity_poly.pdbx_strand_id
1 'polypeptide(L)' 'MKFIRLPGICKKNGIMLSTLHNHWLMNNPNLVYAHYTSVEETLSFARKVAEGYKVLQ' A
#
# COMPACT_ATOMS: atom_id res chain seq x y z
N MET A 1 -2.87 13.22 5.72
CA MET A 1 -2.53 13.42 4.29
C MET A 1 -1.52 12.39 3.73
N LYS A 2 -1.24 11.27 4.41
CA LYS A 2 -0.19 10.30 3.99
C LYS A 2 -0.66 9.25 2.97
N PHE A 3 -1.92 8.79 3.07
CA PHE A 3 -2.49 7.77 2.17
C PHE A 3 -2.60 8.19 0.69
N ILE A 4 -2.67 9.50 0.41
CA ILE A 4 -2.83 10.02 -0.97
C ILE A 4 -1.62 9.68 -1.86
N ARG A 5 -0.44 9.46 -1.27
CA ARG A 5 0.80 9.18 -2.02
C ARG A 5 0.97 7.69 -2.37
N LEU A 6 0.25 6.80 -1.70
CA LEU A 6 0.41 5.35 -1.86
C LEU A 6 0.18 4.87 -3.32
N PRO A 7 -0.89 5.30 -4.03
CA PRO A 7 -1.11 4.88 -5.42
C PRO A 7 0.05 5.24 -6.36
N GLY A 8 0.62 6.43 -6.19
CA GLY A 8 1.76 6.89 -7.00
C GLY A 8 3.02 6.07 -6.78
N ILE A 9 3.25 5.61 -5.54
CA ILE A 9 4.42 4.80 -5.19
C ILE A 9 4.26 3.36 -5.66
N CYS A 10 3.06 2.79 -5.54
CA CYS A 10 2.74 1.50 -6.12
C CYS A 10 3.00 1.53 -7.65
N LYS A 11 2.48 2.54 -8.35
CA LYS A 11 2.71 2.74 -9.78
C LYS A 11 4.20 2.83 -10.13
N LYS A 12 4.98 3.61 -9.39
CA LYS A 12 6.44 3.77 -9.62
C LYS A 12 7.20 2.44 -9.45
N ASN A 13 6.74 1.56 -8.56
CA ASN A 13 7.39 0.28 -8.27
C ASN A 13 6.86 -0.90 -9.10
N GLY A 14 5.92 -0.65 -10.03
CA GLY A 14 5.27 -1.72 -10.81
C GLY A 14 4.35 -2.61 -9.98
N ILE A 15 3.83 -2.11 -8.86
CA ILE A 15 2.86 -2.80 -8.02
C ILE A 15 1.46 -2.32 -8.41
N MET A 16 0.56 -3.24 -8.74
CA MET A 16 -0.86 -2.93 -8.93
C MET A 16 -1.55 -2.83 -7.58
N LEU A 17 -2.14 -1.67 -7.28
CA LEU A 17 -3.03 -1.47 -6.14
C LEU A 17 -4.47 -1.71 -6.60
N SER A 18 -5.10 -2.80 -6.15
CA SER A 18 -6.44 -3.19 -6.63
C SER A 18 -7.56 -2.58 -5.79
N THR A 19 -7.42 -2.50 -4.47
CA THR A 19 -8.42 -1.90 -3.58
C THR A 19 -7.81 -1.20 -2.38
N LEU A 20 -8.51 -0.16 -1.90
CA LEU A 20 -8.33 0.48 -0.60
C LEU A 20 -9.68 0.53 0.11
N HIS A 21 -9.76 0.04 1.35
CA HIS A 21 -11.02 0.06 2.10
C HIS A 21 -10.82 -0.02 3.62
N ASN A 22 -11.85 0.35 4.36
CA ASN A 22 -11.93 0.21 5.82
C ASN A 22 -13.05 -0.77 6.16
N HIS A 23 -12.86 -1.55 7.23
CA HIS A 23 -13.90 -2.46 7.74
C HIS A 23 -14.75 -1.82 8.83
N TRP A 24 -14.27 -0.74 9.46
CA TRP A 24 -14.96 -0.01 10.51
C TRP A 24 -15.06 1.46 10.17
N LEU A 25 -16.23 2.05 10.43
CA LEU A 25 -16.55 3.45 10.16
C LEU A 25 -15.99 4.41 11.21
N MET A 26 -15.80 3.95 12.45
CA MET A 26 -15.52 4.81 13.62
C MET A 26 -14.38 4.24 14.49
N ASN A 27 -13.39 3.59 13.90
CA ASN A 27 -12.23 3.11 14.65
C ASN A 27 -11.25 4.26 14.95
N ASN A 28 -10.61 4.21 16.13
CA ASN A 28 -9.56 5.15 16.50
C ASN A 28 -8.35 4.37 17.06
N PRO A 29 -7.20 4.32 16.36
CA PRO A 29 -6.92 5.01 15.10
C PRO A 29 -7.67 4.42 13.89
N ASN A 30 -7.85 5.25 12.86
CA ASN A 30 -8.40 4.80 11.57
C ASN A 30 -7.48 3.74 10.94
N LEU A 31 -8.04 2.57 10.64
CA LEU A 31 -7.35 1.46 9.99
C LEU A 31 -7.81 1.34 8.52
N VAL A 32 -6.85 1.37 7.60
CA VAL A 32 -7.08 1.23 6.15
C VAL A 32 -6.39 -0.04 5.65
N TYR A 33 -7.12 -0.84 4.89
CA TYR A 33 -6.63 -2.05 4.23
C TYR A 33 -6.34 -1.78 2.76
N ALA A 34 -5.28 -2.39 2.25
CA ALA A 34 -4.85 -2.25 0.88
C ALA A 34 -4.48 -3.62 0.29
N HIS A 35 -4.95 -3.87 -0.94
CA HIS A 35 -4.63 -5.08 -1.69
C HIS A 35 -3.69 -4.71 -2.82
N TYR A 36 -2.51 -5.34 -2.85
CA TYR A 36 -1.50 -5.14 -3.89
C TYR A 36 -1.09 -6.46 -4.51
N THR A 37 -0.69 -6.42 -5.77
CA THR A 37 -0.21 -7.58 -6.52
C THR A 37 0.85 -7.17 -7.54
N SER A 38 1.78 -8.08 -7.81
CA SER A 38 2.72 -8.02 -8.92
C SER A 38 3.20 -9.44 -9.27
N VAL A 39 3.74 -9.62 -10.47
CA VAL A 39 4.34 -10.89 -10.90
C VAL A 39 5.86 -10.70 -10.93
N GLU A 40 6.52 -11.12 -9.85
CA GLU A 40 7.97 -11.00 -9.66
C GLU A 40 8.46 -11.95 -8.56
N GLU A 41 9.78 -11.95 -8.30
CA GLU A 41 10.38 -12.71 -7.20
C GLU A 41 9.91 -12.17 -5.83
N THR A 42 9.64 -13.09 -4.89
CA THR A 42 8.95 -12.79 -3.63
C THR A 42 9.67 -11.76 -2.75
N LEU A 43 11.00 -11.83 -2.60
CA LEU A 43 11.76 -10.87 -1.83
C LEU A 43 11.79 -9.49 -2.50
N SER A 44 11.81 -9.45 -3.83
CA SER A 44 11.74 -8.22 -4.61
C SER A 44 10.40 -7.50 -4.38
N PHE A 45 9.29 -8.24 -4.43
CA PHE A 45 7.97 -7.72 -4.05
C PHE A 45 7.96 -7.17 -2.62
N ALA A 46 8.42 -7.96 -1.64
CA ALA A 46 8.42 -7.56 -0.24
C ALA A 46 9.23 -6.27 0.00
N ARG A 47 10.39 -6.12 -0.64
CA ARG A 47 11.22 -4.90 -0.53
C ARG A 47 10.52 -3.69 -1.11
N LYS A 48 9.92 -3.79 -2.30
CA LYS A 48 9.18 -2.68 -2.92
C LYS A 48 7.99 -2.24 -2.07
N VAL A 49 7.26 -3.19 -1.50
CA VAL A 49 6.17 -2.91 -0.55
C VAL A 49 6.71 -2.15 0.67
N ALA A 50 7.80 -2.63 1.28
CA ALA A 50 8.42 -1.97 2.45
C ALA A 50 8.89 -0.54 2.14
N GLU A 51 9.50 -0.29 0.98
CA GLU A 51 9.84 1.08 0.54
C GLU A 51 8.59 1.97 0.42
N GLY A 52 7.49 1.41 -0.09
CA GLY A 52 6.20 2.11 -0.14
C GLY A 52 5.64 2.48 1.22
N TYR A 53 5.92 1.69 2.26
CA TYR A 53 5.47 1.97 3.62
C TYR A 53 6.27 3.05 4.33
N LYS A 54 7.54 3.28 3.97
CA LYS A 54 8.38 4.33 4.59
C LYS A 54 7.79 5.74 4.46
N VAL A 55 6.99 6.00 3.43
CA VAL A 55 6.36 7.33 3.25
C VAL A 55 5.09 7.54 4.10
N LEU A 56 4.61 6.48 4.74
CA LEU A 56 3.44 6.50 5.62
C LEU A 56 3.83 6.73 7.09
N GLN A 57 5.12 6.57 7.41
CA GLN A 57 5.69 6.86 8.73
C GLN A 57 5.83 8.35 9.00
#